data_AF-A0AA36I4I8-F1
#
_entry.id   AF-A0AA36I4I8-F1
#
_cell.length_a   1.000
_cell.length_b   1.000
_cell.length_c   1.000
_cell.angle_alpha   90.00
_cell.angle_beta   90.00
_cell.angle_gamma   90.00
#
_symmetry.space_group_name_H-M   'P 1'
#
loop_
_entity.id
_entity.type
_entity.pdbx_description
1 polymer ?
#
loop_
_entity_poly.entity_id
_entity_poly.type
_entity_poly.pdbx_seq_one_letter_code
_entity_poly.pdbx_strand_id
1 'polypeptide(L)'
;MSVCVDVPGYGSLRVGARTAGDVMSFLRARWPRCPWHGNKLLSCGPRQFHHDGIVAGDSLVLAKYSAINTEDGFRIGDVAERGITLAHFALAHLQTLVQLIGRVASSSCEPFAQRQRLEVKRFNFYPANYWIIKPATAGYTGTACSLVEVMADKLQLPQWFVSHAWIEPLCEFLACLEACFGAGAT
;
A
#
# COMPACT_ATOMS: atom_id res chain seq x y z
N MET A 1 21.59 13.66 13.49
CA MET A 1 21.03 14.11 12.20
C MET A 1 19.51 14.12 12.36
N SER A 2 18.81 15.10 11.80
CA SER A 2 17.34 15.15 11.86
C SER A 2 16.75 14.95 10.46
N VAL A 3 15.73 14.11 10.34
CA VAL A 3 14.96 13.91 9.11
C VAL A 3 13.53 14.41 9.29
N CYS A 4 12.91 14.89 8.21
CA CYS A 4 11.49 15.29 8.22
C CYS A 4 10.65 14.10 7.75
N VAL A 5 9.61 13.73 8.48
CA VAL A 5 8.74 12.59 8.15
C VAL A 5 7.30 13.09 8.06
N ASP A 6 6.69 13.00 6.88
CA ASP A 6 5.24 13.19 6.71
C ASP A 6 4.50 11.94 7.19
N VAL A 7 3.60 12.13 8.15
CA VAL A 7 2.76 11.07 8.72
C VAL A 7 1.32 11.35 8.31
N PRO A 8 0.72 10.54 7.43
CA PRO A 8 -0.66 10.74 6.99
C PRO A 8 -1.64 10.81 8.17
N GLY A 9 -2.41 11.90 8.24
CA GLY A 9 -3.36 12.18 9.32
C GLY A 9 -2.76 12.84 10.57
N TYR A 10 -1.43 12.96 10.65
CA TYR A 10 -0.73 13.54 11.81
C TYR A 10 0.24 14.68 11.44
N GLY A 11 0.47 14.93 10.16
CA GLY A 11 1.33 15.99 9.65
C GLY A 11 2.81 15.62 9.64
N SER A 12 3.68 16.61 9.42
CA SER A 12 5.13 16.40 9.30
C SER A 12 5.87 16.59 10.63
N LEU A 13 6.83 15.71 10.92
CA LEU A 13 7.62 15.72 12.16
C LEU A 13 9.11 15.68 11.86
N ARG A 14 9.91 16.39 12.67
CA ARG A 14 11.37 16.19 12.67
C ARG A 14 11.76 15.11 13.66
N VAL A 15 12.49 14.11 13.19
CA VAL A 15 12.96 12.98 13.99
C VAL A 15 14.49 12.97 13.98
N GLY A 16 15.10 12.95 15.17
CA GLY A 16 16.53 12.74 15.33
C GLY A 16 16.86 11.26 15.21
N ALA A 17 17.28 10.82 14.03
CA ALA A 17 17.50 9.41 13.72
C ALA A 17 18.67 9.23 12.75
N ARG A 18 19.27 8.02 12.75
CA ARG A 18 20.29 7.63 11.77
C ARG A 18 19.78 6.56 10.83
N THR A 19 18.90 5.68 11.31
CA THR A 19 18.32 4.58 10.53
C THR A 19 16.80 4.71 10.40
N ALA A 20 16.22 4.01 9.44
CA ALA A 20 14.77 3.91 9.32
C ALA A 20 14.14 3.19 10.53
N GLY A 21 14.84 2.22 11.13
CA GLY A 21 14.44 1.55 12.36
C GLY A 21 14.32 2.53 13.54
N ASP A 22 15.26 3.47 13.67
CA ASP A 22 15.19 4.53 14.69
C ASP A 22 13.96 5.41 14.49
N VAL A 23 13.69 5.81 13.24
CA VAL A 23 12.50 6.59 12.89
C VAL A 23 11.24 5.82 13.23
N MET A 24 11.12 4.55 12.81
CA MET A 24 9.95 3.73 13.09
C MET A 24 9.74 3.51 14.60
N SER A 25 10.82 3.32 15.36
CA SER A 25 10.77 3.19 16.82
C SER A 25 10.28 4.48 17.49
N PHE A 26 10.77 5.63 17.03
CA PHE A 26 10.31 6.94 17.50
C PHE A 26 8.81 7.14 17.23
N LEU A 27 8.36 6.85 16.00
CA LEU A 27 6.95 7.01 15.62
C LEU A 27 6.04 6.06 16.42
N ARG A 28 6.48 4.82 16.66
CA ARG A 28 5.77 3.84 17.51
C ARG A 28 5.62 4.32 18.95
N ALA A 29 6.69 4.85 19.54
CA ALA A 29 6.65 5.41 20.89
C ALA A 29 5.72 6.64 20.96
N ARG A 30 5.67 7.45 19.89
CA ARG A 30 4.83 8.65 19.82
C ARG A 30 3.34 8.31 19.70
N TRP A 31 2.98 7.26 18.97
CA TRP A 31 1.60 6.80 18.82
C TRP A 31 1.45 5.30 19.12
N PRO A 32 1.43 4.92 20.41
CA PRO A 32 1.40 3.52 20.82
C PRO A 32 0.07 2.81 20.47
N ARG A 33 -1.01 3.57 20.26
CA ARG A 33 -2.33 3.04 19.85
C ARG A 33 -2.52 2.96 18.34
N CYS A 34 -1.55 3.41 17.55
CA CYS A 34 -1.62 3.32 16.11
C CYS A 34 -1.24 1.90 15.67
N PRO A 35 -1.95 1.26 14.74
CA PRO A 35 -1.52 -0.03 14.21
C PRO A 35 -0.27 0.16 13.32
N TRP A 36 0.74 -0.69 13.51
CA TRP A 36 2.08 -0.54 12.89
C TRP A 36 2.47 -1.64 11.90
N HIS A 37 1.60 -2.63 11.69
CA HIS A 37 1.85 -3.74 10.77
C HIS A 37 2.01 -3.25 9.32
N GLY A 38 3.01 -3.80 8.64
CA GLY A 38 3.31 -3.48 7.23
C GLY A 38 3.83 -2.07 6.97
N ASN A 39 3.72 -1.13 7.93
CA ASN A 39 4.13 0.26 7.75
C ASN A 39 5.60 0.37 7.34
N LYS A 40 5.85 1.14 6.27
CA LYS A 40 7.20 1.39 5.77
C LYS A 40 7.50 2.87 5.69
N LEU A 41 8.77 3.18 5.93
CA LEU A 41 9.31 4.51 5.69
C LEU A 41 9.76 4.58 4.23
N LEU A 42 9.23 5.55 3.50
CA LEU A 42 9.56 5.83 2.12
C LEU A 42 10.39 7.12 2.06
N SER A 43 11.42 7.19 1.21
CA SER A 43 11.97 8.51 0.86
C SER A 43 10.97 9.26 0.00
N CYS A 44 11.09 10.59 -0.07
CA CYS A 44 10.52 11.39 -1.16
C CYS A 44 11.20 11.10 -2.53
N GLY A 45 11.62 9.85 -2.77
CA GLY A 45 12.33 9.34 -3.92
C GLY A 45 12.00 7.85 -4.15
N PRO A 46 12.81 7.10 -4.92
CA PRO A 46 12.46 5.73 -5.34
C PRO A 46 12.77 4.65 -4.29
N ARG A 47 12.96 5.01 -3.02
CA ARG A 47 13.53 4.08 -2.03
C ARG A 47 12.55 3.74 -0.92
N GLN A 48 12.22 2.46 -0.81
CA GLN A 48 11.73 1.88 0.44
C GLN A 48 12.94 1.66 1.34
N PHE A 49 12.90 2.15 2.58
CA PHE A 49 13.96 1.84 3.53
C PHE A 49 13.71 0.50 4.20
N HIS A 50 14.75 -0.33 4.25
CA HIS A 50 14.83 -1.43 5.19
C HIS A 50 15.15 -0.89 6.59
N HIS A 51 14.92 -1.70 7.63
CA HIS A 51 15.12 -1.32 9.02
C HIS A 51 16.49 -0.65 9.26
N ASP A 52 17.57 -1.25 8.74
CA ASP A 52 18.94 -0.76 8.95
C ASP A 52 19.39 0.28 7.91
N GLY A 53 18.47 0.69 7.03
CA GLY A 53 18.74 1.69 6.00
C GLY A 53 19.05 3.05 6.63
N ILE A 54 20.22 3.60 6.33
CA ILE A 54 20.62 4.94 6.79
C ILE A 54 19.70 5.99 6.14
N VAL A 55 19.11 6.84 6.96
CA VAL A 55 18.28 7.97 6.53
C VAL A 55 19.08 9.26 6.67
N ALA A 56 19.27 9.99 5.58
CA ALA A 56 20.08 11.20 5.56
C ALA A 56 19.49 12.22 4.59
N GLY A 57 19.34 13.48 5.03
CA GLY A 57 19.09 14.64 4.15
C GLY A 57 17.70 14.73 3.51
N ASP A 58 16.85 13.71 3.65
CA ASP A 58 15.62 13.60 2.88
C ASP A 58 14.36 13.96 3.70
N SER A 59 13.34 14.45 2.98
CA SER A 59 11.95 14.35 3.43
C SER A 59 11.49 12.91 3.21
N LEU A 60 10.86 12.33 4.23
CA LEU A 60 10.39 10.95 4.25
C LEU A 60 8.86 10.96 4.37
N VAL A 61 8.22 9.89 3.93
CA VAL A 61 6.78 9.68 4.10
C VAL A 61 6.56 8.34 4.76
N LEU A 62 5.73 8.31 5.82
CA LEU A 62 5.27 7.06 6.40
C LEU A 62 4.14 6.50 5.53
N ALA A 63 4.40 5.38 4.84
CA ALA A 63 3.34 4.60 4.23
C ALA A 63 2.66 3.74 5.30
N LYS A 64 1.44 4.14 5.67
CA LYS A 64 0.63 3.48 6.68
C LYS A 64 -0.26 2.40 6.05
N TYR A 65 0.30 1.22 5.81
CA TYR A 65 -0.46 0.08 5.28
C TYR A 65 -1.41 -0.53 6.31
N SER A 66 -1.28 -0.18 7.59
CA SER A 66 -2.28 -0.57 8.58
C SER A 66 -3.66 0.07 8.37
N ALA A 67 -3.80 1.09 7.51
CA ALA A 67 -5.10 1.61 7.10
C ALA A 67 -5.84 0.68 6.12
N ILE A 68 -5.11 -0.24 5.49
CA ILE A 68 -5.61 -1.25 4.56
C ILE A 68 -6.04 -2.51 5.33
N ASN A 69 -5.76 -2.62 6.64
CA ASN A 69 -5.88 -3.89 7.34
C ASN A 69 -6.18 -3.84 8.86
N THR A 70 -7.01 -4.79 9.33
CA THR A 70 -7.18 -5.19 10.74
C THR A 70 -6.19 -6.30 11.12
N GLU A 71 -5.61 -6.25 12.33
CA GLU A 71 -4.34 -6.90 12.71
C GLU A 71 -4.16 -8.41 12.40
N ASP A 72 -5.23 -9.18 12.15
CA ASP A 72 -5.13 -10.64 12.01
C ASP A 72 -5.11 -11.18 10.58
N GLY A 73 -5.67 -10.46 9.60
CA GLY A 73 -5.83 -11.00 8.23
C GLY A 73 -6.71 -12.25 8.19
N PHE A 74 -7.38 -12.49 7.07
CA PHE A 74 -8.26 -13.64 6.95
C PHE A 74 -7.60 -14.69 6.05
N ARG A 75 -7.08 -15.75 6.66
CA ARG A 75 -6.48 -16.87 5.91
C ARG A 75 -7.57 -17.64 5.17
N ILE A 76 -7.47 -17.67 3.85
CA ILE A 76 -8.36 -18.46 3.00
C ILE A 76 -7.58 -19.71 2.55
N GLY A 77 -7.93 -20.85 3.14
CA GLY A 77 -7.24 -22.12 2.93
C GLY A 77 -7.26 -22.58 1.47
N ASP A 78 -8.43 -22.50 0.83
CA ASP A 78 -8.59 -22.85 -0.58
C ASP A 78 -8.44 -21.60 -1.47
N VAL A 79 -7.58 -21.68 -2.50
CA VAL A 79 -7.40 -20.59 -3.47
C VAL A 79 -8.69 -20.32 -4.25
N ALA A 80 -9.53 -21.33 -4.46
CA ALA A 80 -10.82 -21.18 -5.15
C ALA A 80 -11.81 -20.31 -4.37
N GLU A 81 -11.62 -20.16 -3.06
CA GLU A 81 -12.47 -19.34 -2.17
C GLU A 81 -11.95 -17.90 -2.03
N ARG A 82 -10.87 -17.55 -2.74
CA ARG A 82 -10.23 -16.22 -2.70
C ARG A 82 -10.86 -15.30 -3.74
N GLY A 83 -11.96 -14.66 -3.38
CA GLY A 83 -12.57 -13.56 -4.12
C GLY A 83 -12.29 -12.21 -3.46
N ILE A 84 -12.53 -11.13 -4.21
CA ILE A 84 -12.56 -9.77 -3.71
C ILE A 84 -13.88 -9.13 -4.11
N THR A 85 -14.54 -8.43 -3.20
CA THR A 85 -15.77 -7.69 -3.54
C THR A 85 -15.40 -6.37 -4.22
N LEU A 86 -16.28 -5.89 -5.11
CA LEU A 86 -16.11 -4.55 -5.71
C LEU A 86 -16.13 -3.46 -4.65
N ALA A 87 -16.88 -3.64 -3.56
CA ALA A 87 -16.86 -2.71 -2.42
C ALA A 87 -15.48 -2.69 -1.74
N HIS A 88 -14.86 -3.85 -1.51
CA HIS A 88 -13.48 -3.94 -0.98
C HIS A 88 -12.49 -3.26 -1.94
N PHE A 89 -12.66 -3.47 -3.25
CA PHE A 89 -11.79 -2.89 -4.26
C PHE A 89 -11.99 -1.37 -4.45
N ALA A 90 -13.23 -0.86 -4.39
CA ALA A 90 -13.58 0.53 -4.71
C ALA A 90 -13.56 1.50 -3.52
N LEU A 91 -14.07 1.13 -2.33
CA LEU A 91 -14.44 2.11 -1.30
C LEU A 91 -13.31 2.53 -0.34
N ALA A 92 -12.36 1.67 -0.02
CA ALA A 92 -11.36 1.98 1.02
C ALA A 92 -9.94 1.99 0.47
N HIS A 93 -9.65 1.15 -0.52
CA HIS A 93 -8.27 0.84 -0.88
C HIS A 93 -7.81 1.64 -2.06
N LEU A 94 -8.69 1.99 -3.00
CA LEU A 94 -8.28 2.75 -4.16
C LEU A 94 -8.02 4.22 -3.89
N GLN A 95 -8.81 4.86 -3.04
CA GLN A 95 -8.51 6.22 -2.60
C GLN A 95 -7.26 6.25 -1.72
N THR A 96 -7.07 5.26 -0.84
CA THR A 96 -5.83 5.14 -0.04
C THR A 96 -4.63 4.86 -0.93
N LEU A 97 -4.76 3.97 -1.92
CA LEU A 97 -3.79 3.70 -2.97
C LEU A 97 -3.50 4.95 -3.77
N VAL A 98 -4.51 5.64 -4.30
CA VAL A 98 -4.37 6.85 -5.13
C VAL A 98 -3.83 8.02 -4.31
N GLN A 99 -4.16 8.15 -3.02
CA GLN A 99 -3.57 9.14 -2.13
C GLN A 99 -2.12 8.78 -1.79
N LEU A 100 -1.83 7.51 -1.51
CA LEU A 100 -0.48 7.02 -1.25
C LEU A 100 0.38 7.19 -2.51
N ILE A 101 -0.11 6.76 -3.67
CA ILE A 101 0.49 6.93 -5.00
C ILE A 101 0.60 8.41 -5.32
N GLY A 102 -0.41 9.24 -5.06
CA GLY A 102 -0.35 10.68 -5.31
C GLY A 102 0.74 11.36 -4.47
N ARG A 103 0.90 10.97 -3.21
CA ARG A 103 1.96 11.46 -2.31
C ARG A 103 3.34 10.91 -2.70
N VAL A 104 3.43 9.59 -2.90
CA VAL A 104 4.64 8.88 -3.32
C VAL A 104 5.08 9.39 -4.69
N ALA A 105 4.20 9.49 -5.67
CA ALA A 105 4.49 10.02 -7.01
C ALA A 105 4.60 11.54 -7.14
N SER A 106 4.11 12.31 -6.17
CA SER A 106 4.49 13.74 -6.10
C SER A 106 5.98 13.90 -5.79
N SER A 107 6.59 12.83 -5.27
CA SER A 107 8.02 12.67 -5.09
C SER A 107 8.57 11.71 -6.17
N SER A 108 9.83 11.85 -6.58
CA SER A 108 10.35 11.14 -7.75
C SER A 108 10.48 9.63 -7.49
N CYS A 109 9.47 8.84 -7.84
CA CYS A 109 9.50 7.38 -7.67
C CYS A 109 9.76 6.68 -8.99
N GLU A 110 10.79 5.85 -9.05
CA GLU A 110 11.07 4.99 -10.20
C GLU A 110 10.22 3.73 -10.13
N PRO A 111 9.40 3.43 -11.15
CA PRO A 111 9.18 2.05 -11.51
C PRO A 111 10.40 1.58 -12.32
N PHE A 112 10.98 0.44 -11.94
CA PHE A 112 11.83 -0.39 -12.81
C PHE A 112 12.61 0.37 -13.92
N ALA A 113 13.85 0.76 -13.61
CA ALA A 113 14.86 1.27 -14.55
C ALA A 113 14.62 2.64 -15.22
N GLN A 114 13.53 3.35 -14.95
CA GLN A 114 13.30 4.68 -15.52
C GLN A 114 12.95 5.71 -14.44
N ARG A 115 13.81 6.75 -14.33
CA ARG A 115 13.74 7.97 -13.50
C ARG A 115 12.50 8.86 -13.73
N GLN A 116 11.34 8.28 -14.00
CA GLN A 116 10.13 9.03 -14.33
C GLN A 116 9.16 9.09 -13.15
N ARG A 117 8.52 10.25 -12.98
CA ARG A 117 7.47 10.47 -12.01
C ARG A 117 6.30 9.51 -12.27
N LEU A 118 5.79 8.84 -11.22
CA LEU A 118 4.69 7.88 -11.33
C LEU A 118 3.34 8.59 -11.59
N GLU A 119 2.95 8.76 -12.84
CA GLU A 119 1.62 9.28 -13.14
C GLU A 119 0.54 8.24 -12.79
N VAL A 120 -0.55 8.67 -12.15
CA VAL A 120 -1.69 7.79 -11.82
C VAL A 120 -2.21 7.06 -13.05
N LYS A 121 -2.24 7.74 -14.21
CA LYS A 121 -2.66 7.17 -15.50
C LYS A 121 -1.72 6.08 -16.04
N ARG A 122 -0.49 6.00 -15.55
CA ARG A 122 0.51 4.99 -15.94
C ARG A 122 0.75 3.97 -14.82
N PHE A 123 0.07 4.13 -13.69
CA PHE A 123 0.24 3.27 -12.53
C PHE A 123 -0.50 1.96 -12.77
N ASN A 124 0.25 0.92 -13.15
CA ASN A 124 -0.28 -0.43 -13.38
C ASN A 124 0.06 -1.38 -12.21
N PHE A 125 -0.12 -2.68 -12.40
CA PHE A 125 0.03 -3.66 -11.32
C PHE A 125 1.49 -3.94 -10.92
N TYR A 126 2.48 -3.64 -11.77
CA TYR A 126 3.90 -3.78 -11.39
C TYR A 126 4.32 -2.82 -10.26
N PRO A 127 4.15 -1.49 -10.39
CA PRO A 127 4.41 -0.56 -9.30
C PRO A 127 3.40 -0.75 -8.17
N ALA A 128 2.14 -1.14 -8.42
CA ALA A 128 1.20 -1.47 -7.35
C ALA A 128 1.72 -2.62 -6.47
N ASN A 129 2.23 -3.67 -7.10
CA ASN A 129 2.76 -4.82 -6.40
C ASN A 129 3.98 -4.46 -5.54
N TYR A 130 4.89 -3.67 -6.10
CA TYR A 130 6.11 -3.26 -5.40
C TYR A 130 5.84 -2.26 -4.26
N TRP A 131 5.03 -1.23 -4.53
CA TRP A 131 4.81 -0.11 -3.62
C TRP A 131 3.64 -0.30 -2.67
N ILE A 132 2.69 -1.19 -2.95
CA ILE A 132 1.52 -1.41 -2.06
C ILE A 132 1.36 -2.85 -1.64
N ILE A 133 1.21 -3.78 -2.59
CA ILE A 133 0.80 -5.15 -2.26
C ILE A 133 1.85 -5.84 -1.39
N LYS A 134 3.11 -5.88 -1.83
CA LYS A 134 4.19 -6.54 -1.07
C LYS A 134 4.38 -5.93 0.32
N PRO A 135 4.46 -4.60 0.51
CA PRO A 135 4.52 -4.03 1.85
C PRO A 135 3.31 -4.34 2.73
N ALA A 136 2.10 -4.27 2.17
CA ALA A 136 0.87 -4.55 2.91
C ALA A 136 0.78 -6.02 3.35
N THR A 137 1.23 -6.96 2.51
CA THR A 137 1.20 -8.40 2.82
C THR A 137 2.42 -8.87 3.61
N ALA A 138 3.48 -8.06 3.74
CA ALA A 138 4.70 -8.46 4.47
C ALA A 138 4.51 -8.58 5.99
N GLY A 139 3.46 -7.97 6.55
CA GLY A 139 3.20 -7.94 7.99
C GLY A 139 2.67 -9.24 8.59
N TYR A 140 2.28 -10.21 7.76
CA TYR A 140 1.65 -11.45 8.19
C TYR A 140 2.67 -12.56 8.19
N THR A 141 2.98 -13.08 9.37
CA THR A 141 3.97 -14.14 9.60
C THR A 141 3.48 -15.50 9.11
N GLY A 142 3.23 -15.62 7.80
CA GLY A 142 2.81 -16.85 7.13
C GLY A 142 1.32 -17.17 7.18
N THR A 143 0.48 -16.28 7.71
CA THR A 143 -0.98 -16.49 7.83
C THR A 143 -1.78 -15.93 6.65
N ALA A 144 -1.38 -14.77 6.11
CA ALA A 144 -1.93 -14.19 4.89
C ALA A 144 -0.79 -13.86 3.92
N CYS A 145 -0.90 -14.28 2.66
CA CYS A 145 0.15 -14.11 1.66
C CYS A 145 -0.31 -13.34 0.42
N SER A 146 -1.58 -12.96 0.36
CA SER A 146 -2.19 -12.27 -0.78
C SER A 146 -2.97 -11.03 -0.34
N LEU A 147 -3.06 -10.02 -1.24
CA LEU A 147 -3.86 -8.82 -0.99
C LEU A 147 -5.32 -9.16 -0.65
N VAL A 148 -5.85 -10.23 -1.24
CA VAL A 148 -7.22 -10.71 -0.98
C VAL A 148 -7.39 -11.09 0.50
N GLU A 149 -6.46 -11.84 1.08
CA GLU A 149 -6.52 -12.25 2.49
C GLU A 149 -6.31 -11.08 3.45
N VAL A 150 -5.60 -10.03 3.01
CA VAL A 150 -5.47 -8.76 3.75
C VAL A 150 -6.79 -7.99 3.77
N MET A 151 -7.56 -8.10 2.69
CA MET A 151 -8.81 -7.36 2.49
C MET A 151 -10.06 -8.12 2.92
N ALA A 152 -9.93 -9.43 3.12
CA ALA A 152 -11.05 -10.29 3.46
C ALA A 152 -11.37 -10.23 4.95
N ASP A 153 -12.66 -10.19 5.24
CA ASP A 153 -13.26 -10.36 6.56
C ASP A 153 -13.88 -11.77 6.74
N LYS A 154 -14.07 -12.49 5.63
CA LYS A 154 -14.66 -13.83 5.53
C LYS A 154 -14.29 -14.51 4.21
N LEU A 155 -14.70 -15.77 4.03
CA LEU A 155 -14.63 -16.47 2.75
C LEU A 155 -15.43 -15.73 1.67
N GLN A 156 -14.84 -15.55 0.49
CA GLN A 156 -15.41 -14.77 -0.61
C GLN A 156 -15.42 -15.62 -1.88
N LEU A 157 -16.43 -16.48 -2.03
CA LEU A 157 -16.55 -17.34 -3.21
C LEU A 157 -16.73 -16.48 -4.47
N PRO A 158 -15.77 -16.51 -5.42
CA PRO A 158 -15.88 -15.74 -6.65
C PRO A 158 -16.97 -16.33 -7.54
N GLN A 159 -17.89 -15.48 -8.00
CA GLN A 159 -18.91 -15.85 -8.99
C GLN A 159 -18.41 -15.72 -10.42
N TRP A 160 -17.33 -14.97 -10.61
CA TRP A 160 -16.70 -14.66 -11.88
C TRP A 160 -15.21 -14.39 -11.62
N PHE A 161 -14.41 -14.46 -12.68
CA PHE A 161 -13.02 -14.06 -12.67
C PHE A 161 -12.76 -13.05 -13.78
N VAL A 162 -11.80 -12.16 -13.58
CA VAL A 162 -11.35 -11.21 -14.60
C VAL A 162 -9.89 -11.49 -14.90
N SER A 163 -9.58 -11.65 -16.18
CA SER A 163 -8.22 -11.71 -16.70
C SER A 163 -7.84 -10.34 -17.24
N HIS A 164 -6.67 -9.84 -16.87
CA HIS A 164 -6.16 -8.55 -17.32
C HIS A 164 -4.62 -8.59 -17.41
N ALA A 165 -4.03 -7.69 -18.18
CA ALA A 165 -2.58 -7.61 -18.28
C ALA A 165 -2.01 -6.71 -17.16
N TRP A 166 -0.90 -7.12 -16.54
CA TRP A 166 -0.27 -6.35 -15.47
C TRP A 166 0.26 -4.97 -15.91
N ILE A 167 0.44 -4.79 -17.22
CA ILE A 167 0.89 -3.52 -17.80
C ILE A 167 -0.24 -2.48 -17.95
N GLU A 168 -1.50 -2.92 -17.90
CA GLU A 168 -2.66 -2.04 -18.06
C GLU A 168 -2.78 -1.09 -16.87
N PRO A 169 -3.08 0.20 -17.10
CA PRO A 169 -3.30 1.15 -16.02
C PRO A 169 -4.39 0.68 -15.06
N LEU A 170 -4.08 0.76 -13.76
CA LEU A 170 -5.00 0.32 -12.70
C LEU A 170 -6.32 1.12 -12.77
N CYS A 171 -6.26 2.41 -13.09
CA CYS A 171 -7.45 3.25 -13.25
C CYS A 171 -8.38 2.79 -14.39
N GLU A 172 -7.82 2.29 -15.49
CA GLU A 172 -8.63 1.79 -16.62
C GLU A 172 -9.25 0.44 -16.28
N PHE A 173 -8.46 -0.46 -15.69
CA PHE A 173 -8.96 -1.74 -15.18
C PHE A 173 -10.18 -1.56 -14.27
N LEU A 174 -10.13 -0.57 -13.38
CA LEU A 174 -11.22 -0.27 -12.46
C LEU A 174 -12.44 0.33 -13.13
N ALA A 175 -12.24 1.26 -14.06
CA ALA A 175 -13.34 1.81 -14.84
C ALA A 175 -14.08 0.70 -15.60
N CYS A 176 -13.34 -0.29 -16.11
CA CYS A 176 -13.94 -1.48 -16.72
C CYS A 176 -14.74 -2.32 -15.71
N LEU A 177 -14.19 -2.60 -14.53
CA LEU A 177 -14.92 -3.34 -13.49
C LEU A 177 -16.21 -2.61 -13.07
N GLU A 178 -16.14 -1.30 -12.88
CA GLU A 178 -17.29 -0.47 -12.51
C GLU A 178 -18.34 -0.46 -13.62
N ALA A 179 -17.94 -0.34 -14.89
CA ALA A 179 -18.87 -0.41 -16.01
C ALA A 179 -19.53 -1.78 -16.16
N CYS A 180 -18.78 -2.87 -15.95
CA CYS A 180 -19.28 -4.23 -16.10
C CYS A 180 -20.17 -4.69 -14.94
N PHE A 181 -19.90 -4.22 -13.72
CA PHE A 181 -20.51 -4.78 -12.51
C PHE A 181 -21.11 -3.75 -11.55
N GLY A 182 -20.81 -2.45 -11.71
CA GLY A 182 -21.30 -1.38 -10.84
C GLY A 182 -22.76 -0.98 -11.11
N ALA A 183 -23.29 -1.27 -12.31
CA ALA A 183 -24.65 -0.90 -12.70
C ALA A 183 -25.74 -1.91 -12.30
N GLY A 184 -25.40 -2.99 -11.58
CA GLY A 184 -26.31 -4.12 -11.31
C GLY A 184 -26.48 -4.53 -9.84
N ALA A 185 -25.93 -3.78 -8.88
CA ALA A 185 -26.09 -4.08 -7.45
C ALA A 185 -27.28 -3.32 -6.85
N THR A 186 -28.50 -3.72 -7.22
CA THR A 186 -29.75 -3.38 -6.52
C THR A 186 -30.48 -4.66 -6.15
#